data_AF-A0A1M3KSY4-F1
#
_entry.id   AF-A0A1M3KSY4-F1
#
_cell.length_a   1.000
_cell.length_b   1.000
_cell.length_c   1.000
_cell.angle_alpha   90.00
_cell.angle_beta   90.00
_cell.angle_gamma   90.00
#
_symmetry.space_group_name_H-M   'P 1'
#
loop_
_entity.id
_entity.type
_entity.pdbx_description
1 polymer ?
#
loop_
_entity_poly.entity_id
_entity_poly.type
_entity_poly.pdbx_seq_one_letter_code
_entity_poly.pdbx_strand_id
1 'polypeptide(L)'
;MGWPSRSNPGVVHGYRSGLEDKVAKQLEDLGIEVRFESFKIEYEVPARKAKYTPDFLLPNGLIIETKGRFLTADRQKHILVKAQRPELDIRFVFSNSRARISKTSKTTYADWCEKHGFKFADKVIPLSWIKE
;
A
#
# COMPACT_ATOMS: atom_id res chain seq x y z
N MET A 1 -30.60 -30.99 2.04
CA MET A 1 -29.65 -30.68 0.93
C MET A 1 -28.24 -30.80 1.47
N GLY A 2 -27.57 -31.92 1.15
CA GLY A 2 -26.22 -32.20 1.62
C GLY A 2 -25.18 -31.41 0.84
N TRP A 3 -24.25 -30.77 1.55
CA TRP A 3 -23.08 -30.14 0.95
C TRP A 3 -21.96 -31.17 0.84
N PRO A 4 -21.23 -31.22 -0.29
CA PRO A 4 -20.15 -32.19 -0.44
C PRO A 4 -18.99 -31.82 0.48
N SER A 5 -18.60 -32.76 1.35
CA SER A 5 -17.37 -32.68 2.13
C SER A 5 -16.17 -32.84 1.19
N ARG A 6 -15.47 -31.74 0.91
CA ARG A 6 -14.09 -31.83 0.40
C ARG A 6 -13.16 -31.85 1.60
N SER A 7 -12.73 -33.05 1.98
CA SER A 7 -11.57 -33.24 2.84
C SER A 7 -10.36 -32.63 2.15
N ASN A 8 -9.78 -31.56 2.72
CA ASN A 8 -8.50 -31.04 2.28
C ASN A 8 -7.42 -31.69 3.17
N PRO A 9 -6.59 -32.60 2.64
CA PRO A 9 -5.51 -33.21 3.39
C PRO A 9 -4.36 -32.19 3.51
N GLY A 10 -4.41 -31.37 4.56
CA GLY A 10 -3.44 -30.30 4.76
C GLY A 10 -3.53 -29.72 6.16
N VAL A 11 -3.41 -30.55 7.19
CA VAL A 11 -3.29 -30.07 8.57
C VAL A 11 -2.04 -30.68 9.20
N VAL A 12 -0.93 -29.98 8.99
CA VAL A 12 0.16 -29.95 9.96
C VAL A 12 0.60 -28.47 10.01
N HIS A 13 0.06 -27.71 10.98
CA HIS A 13 0.31 -26.28 11.32
C HIS A 13 -0.48 -25.20 10.52
N GLY A 14 -1.70 -24.87 10.98
CA GLY A 14 -2.65 -24.01 10.25
C GLY A 14 -2.95 -22.61 10.80
N TYR A 15 -2.33 -22.18 11.92
CA TYR A 15 -2.57 -20.86 12.50
C TYR A 15 -1.41 -19.90 12.22
N ARG A 16 -1.73 -18.62 12.01
CA ARG A 16 -0.80 -17.58 11.55
C ARG A 16 -0.21 -16.76 12.69
N SER A 17 -0.68 -16.97 13.92
CA SER A 17 -0.17 -16.30 15.11
C SER A 17 -0.32 -17.17 16.36
N GLY A 18 0.55 -16.96 17.36
CA GLY A 18 0.48 -17.68 18.63
C GLY A 18 -0.79 -17.38 19.45
N LEU A 19 -1.55 -16.34 19.10
CA LEU A 19 -2.87 -16.09 19.68
C LEU A 19 -3.92 -17.03 19.05
N GLU A 20 -3.90 -17.18 17.72
CA GLU A 20 -4.80 -18.08 17.01
C GLU A 20 -4.61 -19.53 17.47
N ASP A 21 -3.36 -19.97 17.67
CA ASP A 21 -3.05 -21.29 18.26
C ASP A 21 -3.72 -21.50 19.63
N LYS A 22 -3.62 -20.50 20.51
CA LYS A 22 -4.19 -20.58 21.87
C LYS A 22 -5.71 -20.65 21.85
N VAL A 23 -6.35 -19.83 21.01
CA VAL A 23 -7.81 -19.80 20.88
C VAL A 23 -8.34 -21.08 20.26
N ALA A 24 -7.66 -21.60 19.24
CA ALA A 24 -7.99 -22.88 18.64
C ALA A 24 -7.95 -24.02 19.67
N LYS A 25 -6.87 -24.07 20.47
CA LYS A 25 -6.72 -25.04 21.54
C LYS A 25 -7.84 -24.91 22.58
N GLN A 26 -8.19 -23.70 22.98
CA GLN A 26 -9.31 -23.47 23.90
C GLN A 26 -10.63 -24.05 23.34
N LEU A 27 -10.91 -23.85 22.05
CA LEU A 27 -12.13 -24.34 21.42
C LEU A 27 -12.13 -25.87 21.29
N GLU A 28 -10.98 -26.47 20.97
CA GLU A 28 -10.77 -27.91 20.95
C GLU A 28 -10.94 -28.54 22.34
N ASP A 29 -10.32 -27.95 23.37
CA ASP A 29 -10.42 -28.40 24.78
C ASP A 29 -11.88 -28.33 25.28
N LEU A 30 -12.72 -27.47 24.69
CA LEU A 30 -14.16 -27.37 24.96
C LEU A 30 -15.03 -28.26 24.03
N GLY A 31 -14.43 -29.02 23.12
CA GLY A 31 -15.14 -29.89 22.17
C GLY A 31 -15.93 -29.12 21.11
N ILE A 32 -15.58 -27.86 20.84
CA ILE A 32 -16.28 -26.99 19.89
C ILE A 32 -15.58 -27.08 18.53
N GLU A 33 -16.25 -27.69 17.55
CA GLU A 33 -15.76 -27.75 16.18
C GLU A 33 -15.87 -26.37 15.50
N VAL A 34 -14.74 -25.85 15.02
CA VAL A 34 -14.67 -24.56 14.33
C VAL A 34 -13.97 -24.67 12.99
N ARG A 35 -14.35 -23.80 12.05
CA ARG A 35 -13.71 -23.69 10.75
C ARG A 35 -12.85 -22.42 10.70
N PHE A 36 -11.54 -22.60 10.61
CA PHE A 36 -10.58 -21.48 10.53
C PHE A 36 -10.48 -20.94 9.10
N GLU A 37 -10.59 -19.62 8.93
CA GLU A 37 -10.52 -18.90 7.63
C GLU A 37 -11.38 -19.50 6.50
N SER A 38 -12.52 -20.12 6.83
CA SER A 38 -13.26 -20.93 5.85
C SER A 38 -14.25 -20.15 4.98
N PHE A 39 -14.46 -18.87 5.25
CA PHE A 39 -15.34 -18.01 4.47
C PHE A 39 -14.87 -16.56 4.48
N LYS A 40 -15.35 -15.78 3.52
CA LYS A 40 -15.07 -14.34 3.39
C LYS A 40 -16.37 -13.57 3.54
N ILE A 41 -16.31 -12.44 4.23
CA ILE A 41 -17.40 -11.48 4.32
C ILE A 41 -17.04 -10.31 3.41
N GLU A 42 -17.87 -10.08 2.40
CA GLU A 42 -17.75 -8.92 1.54
C GLU A 42 -18.36 -7.70 2.23
N TYR A 43 -17.71 -6.55 2.09
CA TYR A 43 -18.20 -5.29 2.64
C TYR A 43 -17.74 -4.13 1.76
N GLU A 44 -18.52 -3.05 1.77
CA GLU A 44 -18.20 -1.82 1.04
C GLU A 44 -17.45 -0.85 1.94
N VAL A 45 -16.38 -0.26 1.40
CA VAL A 45 -15.74 0.90 2.03
C VAL A 45 -16.30 2.15 1.36
N PRO A 46 -17.10 2.99 2.07
CA PRO A 46 -17.73 4.14 1.47
C PRO A 46 -16.70 5.17 0.99
N ALA A 47 -17.06 5.92 -0.04
CA ALA A 47 -16.22 6.99 -0.55
C ALA A 47 -15.98 8.04 0.56
N ARG A 48 -14.72 8.37 0.82
CA ARG A 48 -14.32 9.40 1.79
C ARG A 48 -13.57 10.53 1.10
N LYS A 49 -13.83 11.77 1.51
CA LYS A 49 -12.97 12.91 1.15
C LYS A 49 -11.71 12.86 2.01
N ALA A 50 -10.55 13.02 1.37
CA ALA A 50 -9.25 13.09 2.03
C ALA A 50 -8.57 14.39 1.67
N LYS A 51 -7.75 14.92 2.59
CA LYS A 51 -6.87 16.05 2.32
C LYS A 51 -5.43 15.56 2.23
N TYR A 52 -4.66 16.21 1.37
CA TYR A 52 -3.23 16.00 1.22
C TYR A 52 -2.56 17.36 1.29
N THR A 53 -1.60 17.50 2.21
CA THR A 53 -0.75 18.68 2.33
C THR A 53 0.62 18.30 1.78
N PRO A 54 1.09 18.94 0.70
CA PRO A 54 2.44 18.69 0.19
C PRO A 54 3.49 19.33 1.10
N ASP A 55 4.73 18.86 1.00
CA ASP A 55 5.84 19.42 1.77
C ASP A 55 6.21 20.85 1.33
N PHE A 56 6.27 21.11 0.02
CA PHE A 56 6.63 22.43 -0.51
C PHE A 56 5.82 22.81 -1.75
N LEU A 57 5.54 24.11 -1.86
CA LEU A 57 5.02 24.76 -3.06
C LEU A 57 6.05 25.79 -3.53
N LEU A 58 6.58 25.63 -4.73
CA LEU A 58 7.53 26.56 -5.32
C LEU A 58 6.81 27.79 -5.90
N PRO A 59 7.49 28.94 -6.04
CA PRO A 59 6.89 30.16 -6.59
C PRO A 59 6.32 30.01 -8.02
N ASN A 60 6.85 29.06 -8.80
CA ASN A 60 6.37 28.74 -10.15
C ASN A 60 5.17 27.77 -10.17
N GLY A 61 4.63 27.40 -9.01
CA GLY A 61 3.47 26.53 -8.89
C GLY A 61 3.79 25.03 -8.82
N LEU A 62 5.06 24.62 -8.95
CA LEU A 62 5.46 23.23 -8.77
C LEU A 62 5.28 22.79 -7.32
N ILE A 63 4.67 21.61 -7.13
CA ILE A 63 4.48 20.99 -5.83
C ILE A 63 5.55 19.92 -5.62
N ILE A 64 6.29 20.02 -4.52
CA ILE A 64 7.33 19.06 -4.16
C ILE A 64 6.91 18.25 -2.93
N GLU A 65 6.99 16.92 -3.07
CA GLU A 65 6.84 15.98 -1.96
C GLU A 65 8.17 15.26 -1.73
N THR A 66 8.71 15.39 -0.53
CA THR A 66 9.93 14.68 -0.12
C THR A 66 9.57 13.30 0.46
N LYS A 67 10.35 12.27 0.10
CA LYS A 67 10.09 10.91 0.60
C LYS A 67 11.36 10.12 0.94
N GLY A 68 11.44 9.71 2.20
CA GLY A 68 12.31 8.63 2.63
C GLY A 68 11.71 7.27 2.27
N ARG A 69 10.60 6.93 2.94
CA ARG A 69 9.84 5.70 2.73
C ARG A 69 8.62 6.00 1.85
N PHE A 70 8.41 5.19 0.82
CA PHE A 70 7.29 5.36 -0.09
C PHE A 70 6.31 4.18 -0.01
N LEU A 71 5.32 4.29 0.86
CA LEU A 71 4.40 3.19 1.19
C LEU A 71 3.33 2.99 0.10
N THR A 72 2.67 1.83 0.13
CA THR A 72 1.56 1.53 -0.78
C THR A 72 0.43 2.56 -0.68
N ALA A 73 0.09 2.98 0.54
CA ALA A 73 -0.93 4.01 0.76
C ALA A 73 -0.54 5.36 0.15
N ASP A 74 0.74 5.77 0.26
CA ASP A 74 1.22 7.00 -0.38
C ASP A 74 1.12 6.92 -1.91
N ARG A 75 1.53 5.79 -2.50
CA ARG A 75 1.46 5.57 -3.95
C ARG A 75 0.02 5.64 -4.46
N GLN A 76 -0.90 4.95 -3.79
CA GLN A 76 -2.32 4.98 -4.14
C GLN A 76 -2.92 6.38 -3.98
N LYS A 77 -2.56 7.11 -2.90
CA LYS A 77 -2.97 8.51 -2.69
C LYS A 77 -2.60 9.36 -3.89
N HIS A 78 -1.35 9.32 -4.36
CA HIS A 78 -0.91 10.20 -5.44
C HIS A 78 -1.49 9.82 -6.80
N ILE A 79 -1.74 8.54 -7.07
CA ILE A 79 -2.50 8.12 -8.27
C ILE A 79 -3.90 8.75 -8.27
N LEU A 80 -4.62 8.67 -7.13
CA LEU A 80 -5.96 9.25 -7.01
C LEU A 80 -5.93 10.77 -7.13
N VAL A 81 -4.98 11.45 -6.47
CA VAL A 81 -4.82 12.90 -6.56
C VAL A 81 -4.57 13.31 -8.01
N LYS A 82 -3.65 12.65 -8.72
CA LYS A 82 -3.36 12.96 -10.12
C LYS A 82 -4.56 12.72 -11.04
N ALA A 83 -5.31 11.65 -10.82
CA ALA A 83 -6.52 11.37 -11.59
C ALA A 83 -7.63 12.42 -11.36
N GLN A 84 -7.76 12.91 -10.13
CA GLN A 84 -8.80 13.86 -9.74
C GLN A 84 -8.41 15.33 -9.96
N ARG A 85 -7.11 15.63 -9.94
CA ARG A 85 -6.51 16.97 -10.03
C ARG A 85 -5.33 16.97 -11.01
N PRO A 86 -5.58 16.68 -12.31
CA PRO A 86 -4.52 16.57 -13.32
C PRO A 86 -3.79 17.89 -13.58
N GLU A 87 -4.34 19.02 -13.15
CA GLU A 87 -3.73 20.35 -13.27
C GLU A 87 -2.55 20.57 -12.30
N LEU A 88 -2.39 19.74 -11.27
CA LEU A 88 -1.33 19.86 -10.28
C LEU A 88 -0.04 19.17 -10.76
N ASP A 89 1.05 19.93 -10.91
CA ASP A 89 2.39 19.38 -11.17
C ASP A 89 3.07 19.00 -9.86
N ILE A 90 2.83 17.75 -9.42
CA ILE A 90 3.42 17.16 -8.23
C ILE A 90 4.65 16.34 -8.63
N ARG A 91 5.80 16.66 -8.02
CA ARG A 91 7.07 15.98 -8.22
C ARG A 91 7.64 15.46 -6.91
N PHE A 92 8.44 14.40 -6.98
CA PHE A 92 9.02 13.78 -5.81
C PHE A 92 10.51 14.07 -5.66
N VAL A 93 10.97 14.31 -4.43
CA VAL A 93 12.40 14.27 -4.08
C VAL A 93 12.62 13.14 -3.10
N PHE A 94 13.25 12.06 -3.55
CA PHE A 94 13.49 10.89 -2.73
C PHE A 94 14.82 10.98 -1.99
N SER A 95 14.92 10.34 -0.83
CA SER A 95 16.23 10.05 -0.23
C SER A 95 17.06 9.11 -1.12
N ASN A 96 16.39 8.14 -1.76
CA ASN A 96 16.96 7.21 -2.74
C ASN A 96 15.83 6.60 -3.61
N SER A 97 15.70 7.07 -4.84
CA SER A 97 14.71 6.60 -5.81
C SER A 97 14.91 5.16 -6.26
N ARG A 98 16.13 4.61 -6.12
CA ARG A 98 16.44 3.20 -6.39
C ARG A 98 15.97 2.25 -5.29
N ALA A 99 15.45 2.78 -4.18
CA ALA A 99 14.85 1.95 -3.14
C ALA A 99 13.64 1.20 -3.70
N ARG A 100 13.47 -0.06 -3.25
CA ARG A 100 12.40 -0.95 -3.73
C ARG A 100 11.09 -0.66 -3.01
N ILE A 101 9.96 -0.78 -3.72
CA ILE A 101 8.60 -0.57 -3.13
C ILE A 101 8.27 -1.54 -1.99
N SER A 102 8.94 -2.69 -1.95
CA SER A 102 8.92 -3.66 -0.85
C SER A 102 10.21 -4.48 -0.87
N LYS A 103 10.48 -5.23 0.22
CA LYS A 103 11.67 -6.11 0.30
C LYS A 103 11.72 -7.19 -0.78
N THR A 104 10.56 -7.63 -1.26
CA THR A 104 10.42 -8.73 -2.24
C THR A 104 10.23 -8.25 -3.68
N SER A 105 9.88 -6.98 -3.89
CA SER A 105 9.69 -6.43 -5.24
C SER A 105 11.02 -6.26 -5.98
N LYS A 106 10.99 -6.22 -7.31
CA LYS A 106 12.08 -5.69 -8.14
C LYS A 106 11.85 -4.22 -8.53
N THR A 107 10.61 -3.74 -8.44
CA THR A 107 10.21 -2.37 -8.77
C THR A 107 10.75 -1.38 -7.75
N THR A 108 11.42 -0.34 -8.24
CA THR A 108 11.94 0.79 -7.46
C THR A 108 10.93 1.93 -7.36
N TYR A 109 11.24 2.97 -6.57
CA TYR A 109 10.43 4.18 -6.51
C TYR A 109 10.48 4.92 -7.86
N ALA A 110 11.67 4.97 -8.49
CA ALA A 110 11.86 5.49 -9.84
C ALA A 110 10.95 4.80 -10.86
N ASP A 111 11.00 3.46 -10.94
CA ASP A 111 10.16 2.68 -11.87
C ASP A 111 8.67 2.97 -11.67
N TRP A 112 8.26 3.14 -10.41
CA TRP A 112 6.88 3.48 -10.10
C TRP A 112 6.51 4.89 -10.59
N CYS A 113 7.39 5.87 -10.38
CA CYS A 113 7.18 7.24 -10.83
C CYS A 113 7.09 7.31 -12.37
N GLU A 114 8.00 6.64 -13.08
CA GLU A 114 8.00 6.56 -14.55
C GLU A 114 6.70 5.93 -15.06
N LYS A 115 6.30 4.78 -14.50
CA LYS A 115 5.07 4.10 -14.88
C LYS A 115 3.81 4.96 -14.72
N HIS A 116 3.77 5.85 -13.73
CA HIS A 116 2.60 6.69 -13.44
C HIS A 116 2.78 8.14 -13.88
N GLY A 117 3.87 8.47 -14.58
CA GLY A 117 4.17 9.78 -15.12
C GLY A 117 4.42 10.86 -14.06
N PHE A 118 5.11 10.53 -12.97
CA PHE A 118 5.59 11.51 -12.00
C PHE A 118 7.07 11.81 -12.24
N LYS A 119 7.43 13.09 -12.28
CA LYS A 119 8.85 13.50 -12.27
C LYS A 119 9.40 13.31 -10.86
N PHE A 120 10.67 12.90 -10.77
CA PHE A 120 11.35 12.70 -9.50
C PHE A 120 12.82 13.11 -9.56
N ALA A 121 13.42 13.32 -8.40
CA ALA A 121 14.85 13.54 -8.21
C ALA A 121 15.31 12.89 -6.90
N ASP A 122 16.63 12.83 -6.68
CA ASP A 122 17.23 12.31 -5.47
C ASP A 122 17.89 13.43 -4.64
N LYS A 123 17.68 13.38 -3.33
CA LYS A 123 18.27 14.19 -2.26
C LYS A 123 17.89 15.67 -2.27
N VAL A 124 17.87 16.32 -3.42
CA VAL A 124 17.62 17.77 -3.55
C VAL A 124 16.72 18.07 -4.76
N ILE A 125 16.05 19.22 -4.71
CA ILE A 125 15.28 19.74 -5.84
C ILE A 125 16.27 20.19 -6.93
N PRO A 126 16.17 19.68 -8.18
CA PRO A 126 17.01 20.13 -9.28
C PRO A 126 16.82 21.62 -9.57
N LEU A 127 17.92 22.32 -9.85
CA LEU A 127 17.87 23.75 -10.20
C LEU A 127 17.00 24.01 -11.44
N SER A 128 16.93 23.05 -12.37
CA SER A 128 16.05 23.14 -13.53
C SER A 128 14.58 23.30 -13.14
N TRP A 129 14.10 22.60 -12.11
CA TRP A 129 12.71 22.73 -11.65
C TRP A 129 12.44 24.07 -10.98
N ILE A 130 13.42 24.62 -10.27
CA ILE A 130 13.30 25.92 -9.60
C ILE A 130 13.24 27.07 -10.62
N LYS A 131 13.88 26.88 -11.79
CA LYS A 131 13.98 27.89 -12.86
C LYS A 131 12.96 27.73 -13.98
N GLU A 132 12.06 26.75 -13.90
CA GLU A 132 10.88 26.64 -14.79
C GLU A 132 9.95 27.84 -14.57
#